data_AF-A0A9Q0JBD3-F1
#
_entry.id   AF-A0A9Q0JBD3-F1
#
_cell.length_a   1.000
_cell.length_b   1.000
_cell.length_c   1.000
_cell.angle_alpha   90.00
_cell.angle_beta   90.00
_cell.angle_gamma   90.00
#
_symmetry.space_group_name_H-M   'P 1'
#
loop_
_entity.id
_entity.type
_entity.pdbx_description
1 polymer ?
#
loop_
_entity_poly.entity_id
_entity_poly.type
_entity_poly.pdbx_seq_one_letter_code
_entity_poly.pdbx_strand_id
1 'polypeptide(L)'
;MSGAEISGVLYARSLSEISEVEMVRLSIDLVSAARRNIGFLRLVSESQWLHEKKSTVVEAIRRYDQLWMPLVSDLMVGSTPAMVLPPLDVEWVWFCHTLNPASYRQYCEARFSKLIGKPAIFDEENEEYALMRCEELWKNRYPDESFENEVLDDQSDSSSREVVVKDVHLEDILNEVIKQRNLYQKFSWPYMREIMYLIAARQRYKAFLHLLQSFTDHGSSSSSSHLVPTLDILLMWVTHQVW
;
A
#
# COMPACT_ATOMS: atom_id res chain seq x y z
N MET A 1 -15.69 -53.28 4.30
CA MET A 1 -16.50 -52.05 4.52
C MET A 1 -15.60 -50.94 5.07
N SER A 2 -14.66 -50.38 4.28
CA SER A 2 -13.67 -49.42 4.83
C SER A 2 -13.28 -48.28 3.87
N GLY A 3 -13.68 -48.31 2.59
CA GLY A 3 -13.29 -47.26 1.63
C GLY A 3 -14.23 -46.05 1.60
N ALA A 4 -15.53 -46.26 1.86
CA ALA A 4 -16.54 -45.19 1.76
C ALA A 4 -16.53 -44.23 2.95
N GLU A 5 -16.27 -44.74 4.17
CA GLU A 5 -16.22 -43.91 5.39
C GLU A 5 -14.99 -43.00 5.42
N ILE A 6 -13.83 -43.48 4.92
CA ILE A 6 -12.59 -42.67 4.84
C ILE A 6 -12.76 -41.51 3.85
N SER A 7 -13.40 -41.76 2.70
CA SER A 7 -13.70 -40.72 1.70
C SER A 7 -14.67 -39.67 2.24
N GLY A 8 -15.67 -40.08 3.04
CA GLY A 8 -16.63 -39.16 3.67
C GLY A 8 -16.01 -38.26 4.74
N VAL A 9 -15.09 -38.80 5.54
CA VAL A 9 -14.38 -38.02 6.58
C VAL A 9 -13.41 -37.01 5.96
N LEU A 10 -12.69 -37.38 4.89
CA LEU A 10 -11.82 -36.45 4.15
C LEU A 10 -12.61 -35.35 3.45
N TYR A 11 -13.77 -35.69 2.88
CA TYR A 11 -14.65 -34.71 2.23
C TYR A 11 -15.29 -33.75 3.24
N ALA A 12 -15.75 -34.26 4.39
CA ALA A 12 -16.30 -33.45 5.46
C ALA A 12 -15.26 -32.49 6.07
N ARG A 13 -14.02 -32.95 6.26
CA ARG A 13 -12.90 -32.10 6.69
C ARG A 13 -12.54 -31.03 5.66
N SER A 14 -12.53 -31.38 4.38
CA SER A 14 -12.30 -30.42 3.29
C SER A 14 -13.40 -29.36 3.24
N LEU A 15 -14.66 -29.72 3.44
CA LEU A 15 -15.78 -28.78 3.46
C LEU A 15 -15.76 -27.87 4.71
N SER A 16 -15.37 -28.39 5.87
CA SER A 16 -15.20 -27.56 7.08
C SER A 16 -14.04 -26.58 6.92
N GLU A 17 -12.91 -27.01 6.35
CA GLU A 17 -11.78 -26.12 6.06
C GLU A 17 -12.13 -25.06 5.01
N ILE A 18 -12.89 -25.40 3.97
CA ILE A 18 -13.40 -24.42 2.97
C ILE A 18 -14.32 -23.40 3.65
N SER A 19 -15.20 -23.86 4.55
CA SER A 19 -16.09 -22.98 5.33
C SER A 19 -15.32 -22.04 6.26
N GLU A 20 -14.20 -22.49 6.84
CA GLU A 20 -13.34 -21.67 7.72
C GLU A 20 -12.53 -20.63 6.94
N VAL A 21 -12.03 -20.98 5.75
CA VAL A 21 -11.33 -20.04 4.85
C VAL A 21 -12.26 -18.92 4.37
N GLU A 22 -13.54 -19.22 4.13
CA GLU A 22 -14.53 -18.20 3.77
C GLU A 22 -14.83 -17.22 4.92
N MET A 23 -14.63 -17.64 6.18
CA MET A 23 -14.84 -16.80 7.37
C MET A 23 -13.75 -15.74 7.59
N VAL A 24 -12.61 -15.79 6.87
CA VAL A 24 -11.62 -14.70 6.93
C VAL A 24 -12.27 -13.44 6.34
N ARG A 25 -12.68 -12.53 7.24
CA ARG A 25 -13.27 -11.23 6.92
C ARG A 25 -12.15 -10.23 6.67
N LEU A 26 -12.10 -9.71 5.46
CA LEU A 26 -11.23 -8.60 5.08
C LEU A 26 -12.00 -7.29 5.28
N SER A 27 -11.33 -6.27 5.80
CA SER A 27 -11.92 -4.94 6.05
C SER A 27 -12.15 -4.13 4.77
N ILE A 28 -11.56 -4.55 3.65
CA ILE A 28 -11.57 -3.82 2.38
C ILE A 28 -12.03 -4.73 1.23
N ASP A 29 -12.56 -4.11 0.17
CA ASP A 29 -12.70 -4.79 -1.12
C ASP A 29 -11.33 -4.98 -1.77
N LEU A 30 -10.68 -6.08 -1.41
CA LEU A 30 -9.33 -6.38 -1.82
C LEU A 30 -9.17 -6.51 -3.34
N VAL A 31 -10.23 -6.87 -4.07
CA VAL A 31 -10.18 -7.00 -5.54
C VAL A 31 -10.09 -5.62 -6.18
N SER A 32 -10.99 -4.71 -5.81
CA SER A 32 -10.99 -3.34 -6.32
C SER A 32 -9.74 -2.59 -5.87
N ALA A 33 -9.33 -2.75 -4.60
CA ALA A 33 -8.09 -2.19 -4.08
C ALA A 33 -6.84 -2.71 -4.82
N ALA A 34 -6.75 -4.01 -5.10
CA ALA A 34 -5.61 -4.57 -5.83
C ALA A 34 -5.55 -4.05 -7.26
N ARG A 35 -6.70 -3.95 -7.95
CA ARG A 35 -6.76 -3.38 -9.29
C ARG A 35 -6.30 -1.93 -9.32
N ARG A 36 -6.76 -1.10 -8.37
CA ARG A 36 -6.29 0.29 -8.19
C ARG A 36 -4.79 0.32 -7.92
N ASN A 37 -4.28 -0.53 -7.02
CA ASN A 37 -2.86 -0.57 -6.69
C ASN A 37 -1.99 -0.92 -7.90
N ILE A 38 -2.39 -1.87 -8.76
CA ILE A 38 -1.65 -2.12 -10.02
C ILE A 38 -1.75 -0.90 -10.94
N GLY A 39 -2.91 -0.22 -10.96
CA GLY A 39 -3.13 1.13 -11.52
C GLY A 39 -2.01 2.09 -11.18
N PHE A 40 -1.96 2.40 -9.90
CA PHE A 40 -1.04 3.31 -9.24
C PHE A 40 0.44 2.92 -9.44
N LEU A 41 0.80 1.65 -9.19
CA LEU A 41 2.18 1.17 -9.36
C LEU A 41 2.68 1.29 -10.80
N ARG A 42 1.79 1.12 -11.79
CA ARG A 42 2.11 1.37 -13.19
C ARG A 42 2.43 2.84 -13.42
N LEU A 43 1.57 3.75 -12.95
CA LEU A 43 1.78 5.20 -13.08
C LEU A 43 3.13 5.62 -12.47
N VAL A 44 3.40 5.19 -11.23
CA VAL A 44 4.69 5.42 -10.56
C VAL A 44 5.87 4.91 -11.38
N SER A 45 5.75 3.71 -11.99
CA SER A 45 6.82 3.13 -12.80
C SER A 45 7.02 3.84 -14.14
N GLU A 46 5.99 4.48 -14.69
CA GLU A 46 6.02 5.20 -15.96
C GLU A 46 6.51 6.66 -15.78
N SER A 47 6.32 7.24 -14.59
CA SER A 47 6.81 8.57 -14.20
C SER A 47 8.31 8.57 -13.87
N GLN A 48 9.18 8.60 -14.89
CA GLN A 48 10.64 8.55 -14.71
C GLN A 48 11.19 9.67 -13.82
N TRP A 49 10.60 10.87 -13.89
CA TRP A 49 10.98 12.05 -13.10
C TRP A 49 11.00 11.78 -11.59
N LEU A 50 10.16 10.86 -11.10
CA LEU A 50 10.04 10.49 -9.69
C LEU A 50 11.27 9.72 -9.19
N HIS A 51 12.02 9.08 -10.09
CA HIS A 51 13.11 8.15 -9.75
C HIS A 51 14.50 8.62 -10.21
N GLU A 52 14.57 9.59 -11.12
CA GLU A 52 15.82 10.03 -11.76
C GLU A 52 16.72 10.83 -10.82
N LYS A 53 16.16 11.84 -10.14
CA LYS A 53 16.92 12.79 -9.32
C LYS A 53 16.67 12.50 -7.85
N LYS A 54 17.76 12.33 -7.06
CA LYS A 54 17.66 12.17 -5.59
C LYS A 54 16.94 13.35 -4.93
N SER A 55 17.11 14.56 -5.46
CA SER A 55 16.41 15.76 -4.99
C SER A 55 14.89 15.63 -5.09
N THR A 56 14.37 15.06 -6.17
CA THR A 56 12.93 14.83 -6.36
C THR A 56 12.38 13.90 -5.28
N VAL A 57 13.08 12.79 -5.01
CA VAL A 57 12.67 11.83 -3.97
C VAL A 57 12.71 12.47 -2.58
N VAL A 58 13.75 13.25 -2.27
CA VAL A 58 13.83 13.95 -0.97
C VAL A 58 12.74 15.01 -0.85
N GLU A 59 12.42 15.72 -1.92
CA GLU A 59 11.33 16.70 -1.92
C GLU A 59 9.97 16.02 -1.74
N ALA A 60 9.73 14.88 -2.39
CA ALA A 60 8.52 14.07 -2.17
C ALA A 60 8.39 13.64 -0.71
N ILE A 61 9.48 13.23 -0.06
CA ILE A 61 9.51 12.87 1.36
C ILE A 61 9.24 14.09 2.24
N ARG A 62 9.81 15.26 1.93
CA ARG A 62 9.51 16.51 2.65
C ARG A 62 8.04 16.90 2.52
N ARG A 63 7.48 16.86 1.31
CA ARG A 63 6.07 17.15 1.03
C ARG A 63 5.14 16.18 1.76
N TYR A 64 5.47 14.89 1.74
CA TYR A 64 4.78 13.88 2.52
C TYR A 64 4.80 14.20 4.02
N ASP A 65 5.99 14.42 4.57
CA ASP A 65 6.18 14.59 6.01
C ASP A 65 5.63 15.92 6.53
N GLN A 66 5.90 17.03 5.87
CA GLN A 66 5.66 18.37 6.39
C GLN A 66 4.35 18.99 5.92
N LEU A 67 3.81 18.55 4.78
CA LEU A 67 2.61 19.14 4.18
C LEU A 67 1.42 18.18 4.22
N TRP A 68 1.60 16.98 3.66
CA TRP A 68 0.51 16.02 3.51
C TRP A 68 0.05 15.43 4.83
N MET A 69 0.97 14.86 5.62
CA MET A 69 0.61 14.17 6.86
C MET A 69 -0.08 15.09 7.88
N PRO A 70 0.35 16.35 8.08
CA PRO A 70 -0.40 17.32 8.86
C PRO A 70 -1.78 17.66 8.26
N LEU A 71 -1.85 17.90 6.94
CA LEU A 71 -3.11 18.23 6.26
C LEU A 71 -4.15 17.13 6.43
N VAL A 72 -3.80 15.88 6.15
CA VAL A 72 -4.75 14.76 6.26
C VAL A 72 -5.11 14.48 7.72
N SER A 73 -4.17 14.67 8.66
CA SER A 73 -4.45 14.57 10.10
C SER A 73 -5.50 15.59 10.54
N ASP A 74 -5.43 16.83 10.07
CA ASP A 74 -6.41 17.89 10.39
C ASP A 74 -7.78 17.61 9.76
N LEU A 75 -7.82 16.96 8.58
CA LEU A 75 -9.06 16.62 7.88
C LEU A 75 -9.77 15.39 8.44
N MET A 76 -9.08 14.54 9.21
CA MET A 76 -9.70 13.36 9.83
C MET A 76 -10.71 13.76 10.92
N VAL A 77 -11.97 13.37 10.72
CA VAL A 77 -13.04 13.52 11.72
C VAL A 77 -13.21 12.19 12.45
N GLY A 78 -12.71 12.13 13.69
CA GLY A 78 -12.65 10.88 14.46
C GLY A 78 -11.75 9.85 13.78
N SER A 79 -12.28 8.64 13.57
CA SER A 79 -11.56 7.54 12.90
C SER A 79 -11.81 7.46 11.39
N THR A 80 -12.50 8.43 10.81
CA THR A 80 -12.91 8.41 9.41
C THR A 80 -11.92 9.18 8.54
N PRO A 81 -11.22 8.54 7.59
CA PRO A 81 -10.34 9.23 6.65
C PRO A 81 -11.14 10.20 5.76
N ALA A 82 -10.56 11.36 5.46
CA ALA A 82 -11.15 12.29 4.51
C ALA A 82 -10.97 11.78 3.07
N MET A 83 -11.99 11.98 2.23
CA MET A 83 -11.97 11.56 0.82
C MET A 83 -11.13 12.53 -0.03
N VAL A 84 -9.81 12.43 0.13
CA VAL A 84 -8.79 13.24 -0.55
C VAL A 84 -7.63 12.34 -0.99
N LEU A 85 -7.09 12.59 -2.19
CA LEU A 85 -5.96 11.86 -2.73
C LEU A 85 -4.78 12.80 -2.96
N PRO A 86 -3.58 12.52 -2.41
CA PRO A 86 -2.44 13.41 -2.56
C PRO A 86 -1.87 13.40 -3.99
N PRO A 87 -0.96 14.35 -4.30
CA PRO A 87 -0.11 14.27 -5.49
C PRO A 87 0.64 12.94 -5.62
N LEU A 88 0.98 12.54 -6.85
CA LEU A 88 1.56 11.22 -7.15
C LEU A 88 2.83 10.91 -6.34
N ASP A 89 3.73 11.88 -6.19
CA ASP A 89 4.98 11.72 -5.45
C ASP A 89 4.74 11.46 -3.95
N VAL A 90 3.80 12.21 -3.37
CA VAL A 90 3.36 12.07 -1.98
C VAL A 90 2.61 10.75 -1.76
N GLU A 91 1.73 10.36 -2.69
CA GLU A 91 1.04 9.07 -2.64
C GLU A 91 2.04 7.91 -2.67
N TRP A 92 3.10 8.03 -3.48
CA TRP A 92 4.17 7.03 -3.56
C TRP A 92 4.94 6.88 -2.25
N VAL A 93 5.35 8.00 -1.64
CA VAL A 93 6.01 7.97 -0.34
C VAL A 93 5.08 7.35 0.72
N TRP A 94 3.81 7.75 0.73
CA TRP A 94 2.83 7.20 1.68
C TRP A 94 2.60 5.70 1.48
N PHE A 95 2.49 5.25 0.22
CA PHE A 95 2.41 3.84 -0.14
C PHE A 95 3.60 3.05 0.41
N CYS A 96 4.82 3.51 0.14
CA CYS A 96 6.03 2.85 0.62
C CYS A 96 6.07 2.77 2.14
N HIS A 97 5.84 3.90 2.83
CA HIS A 97 5.88 3.94 4.28
C HIS A 97 4.88 2.96 4.92
N THR A 98 3.67 2.82 4.36
CA THR A 98 2.67 1.86 4.85
C THR A 98 3.06 0.39 4.69
N LEU A 99 4.01 0.05 3.81
CA LEU A 99 4.54 -1.32 3.68
C LEU A 99 5.46 -1.73 4.86
N ASN A 100 5.77 -0.79 5.76
CA ASN A 100 6.33 -1.08 7.06
C ASN A 100 5.34 -0.65 8.16
N PRO A 101 4.33 -1.49 8.51
CA PRO A 101 3.26 -1.09 9.42
C PRO A 101 3.74 -0.71 10.82
N ALA A 102 4.85 -1.29 11.28
CA ALA A 102 5.44 -0.96 12.58
C ALA A 102 6.02 0.46 12.58
N SER A 103 6.85 0.78 11.57
CA SER A 103 7.42 2.12 11.39
C SER A 103 6.32 3.17 11.17
N TYR A 104 5.36 2.88 10.29
CA TYR A 104 4.25 3.78 9.99
C TYR A 104 3.40 4.10 11.22
N ARG A 105 3.09 3.09 12.04
CA ARG A 105 2.34 3.29 13.29
C ARG A 105 3.14 4.16 14.26
N GLN A 106 4.41 3.86 14.46
CA GLN A 106 5.28 4.64 15.35
C GLN A 106 5.34 6.10 14.91
N TYR A 107 5.48 6.36 13.61
CA TYR A 107 5.47 7.69 13.04
C TYR A 107 4.17 8.45 13.34
N CYS A 108 3.02 7.82 13.06
CA CYS A 108 1.72 8.45 13.24
C CYS A 108 1.45 8.74 14.73
N GLU A 109 1.76 7.79 15.62
CA GLU A 109 1.60 7.97 17.06
C GLU A 109 2.51 9.09 17.60
N ALA A 110 3.78 9.11 17.17
CA ALA A 110 4.74 10.11 17.64
C ALA A 110 4.39 11.55 17.22
N ARG A 111 3.84 11.74 16.00
CA ARG A 111 3.56 13.09 15.46
C ARG A 111 2.12 13.55 15.65
N PHE A 112 1.16 12.64 15.60
CA PHE A 112 -0.27 12.97 15.55
C PHE A 112 -1.07 12.32 16.68
N SER A 113 -0.44 11.46 17.50
CA SER A 113 -1.09 10.71 18.60
C SER A 113 -2.31 9.91 18.15
N LYS A 114 -2.32 9.50 16.87
CA LYS A 114 -3.35 8.67 16.25
C LYS A 114 -2.78 8.04 14.99
N LEU A 115 -3.28 6.86 14.65
CA LEU A 115 -3.03 6.26 13.34
C LEU A 115 -3.81 7.01 12.25
N ILE A 116 -3.11 7.47 11.23
CA ILE A 116 -3.72 8.09 10.05
C ILE A 116 -4.12 6.98 9.07
N GLY A 117 -5.40 6.89 8.74
CA GLY A 117 -5.92 5.89 7.80
C GLY A 117 -5.96 6.44 6.37
N LYS A 118 -5.90 5.55 5.37
CA LYS A 118 -6.14 5.91 3.96
C LYS A 118 -7.65 5.86 3.63
N PRO A 119 -8.19 6.80 2.84
CA PRO A 119 -9.58 6.76 2.40
C PRO A 119 -9.81 5.67 1.37
N ALA A 120 -10.76 4.76 1.64
CA ALA A 120 -11.09 3.62 0.79
C ALA A 120 -11.73 4.03 -0.56
N ILE A 121 -10.94 4.61 -1.45
CA ILE A 121 -11.32 5.12 -2.76
C ILE A 121 -10.87 4.09 -3.79
N PHE A 122 -11.80 3.36 -4.41
CA PHE A 122 -11.45 2.25 -5.31
C PHE A 122 -12.04 2.37 -6.72
N ASP A 123 -13.04 3.23 -6.91
CA ASP A 123 -13.60 3.57 -8.21
C ASP A 123 -13.01 4.87 -8.77
N GLU A 124 -13.09 5.00 -10.09
CA GLU A 124 -12.47 6.07 -10.88
C GLU A 124 -13.12 7.44 -10.62
N GLU A 125 -14.44 7.49 -10.45
CA GLU A 125 -15.17 8.74 -10.19
C GLU A 125 -14.78 9.34 -8.83
N ASN A 126 -14.74 8.52 -7.78
CA ASN A 126 -14.30 8.98 -6.46
C ASN A 126 -12.80 9.31 -6.44
N GLU A 127 -11.98 8.66 -7.27
CA GLU A 127 -10.56 8.98 -7.42
C GLU A 127 -10.33 10.37 -7.99
N GLU A 128 -10.97 10.68 -9.12
CA GLU A 128 -10.89 12.00 -9.75
C GLU A 128 -11.42 13.09 -8.80
N TYR A 129 -12.57 12.86 -8.17
CA TYR A 129 -13.13 13.78 -7.18
C TYR A 129 -12.18 14.03 -6.01
N ALA A 130 -11.59 12.98 -5.44
CA ALA A 130 -10.70 13.09 -4.29
C ALA A 130 -9.39 13.81 -4.64
N LEU A 131 -8.88 13.63 -5.87
CA LEU A 131 -7.72 14.35 -6.37
C LEU A 131 -8.02 15.84 -6.54
N MET A 132 -9.11 16.18 -7.24
CA MET A 132 -9.54 17.58 -7.43
C MET A 132 -9.77 18.29 -6.09
N ARG A 133 -10.43 17.61 -5.14
CA ARG A 133 -10.66 18.12 -3.80
C ARG A 133 -9.35 18.35 -3.04
N CYS A 134 -8.39 17.42 -3.16
CA CYS A 134 -7.08 17.58 -2.54
C CYS A 134 -6.32 18.77 -3.14
N GLU A 135 -6.37 18.95 -4.46
CA GLU A 135 -5.71 20.06 -5.14
C GLU A 135 -6.25 21.43 -4.67
N GLU A 136 -7.57 21.56 -4.51
CA GLU A 136 -8.19 22.77 -3.95
C GLU A 136 -7.72 23.04 -2.52
N LEU A 137 -7.74 22.02 -1.65
CA LEU A 137 -7.28 22.14 -0.27
C LEU A 137 -5.78 22.47 -0.19
N TRP A 138 -4.97 21.87 -1.05
CA TRP A 138 -3.53 22.11 -1.13
C TRP A 138 -3.24 23.56 -1.52
N LYS A 139 -3.85 24.08 -2.59
CA LYS A 139 -3.69 25.47 -3.03
C LYS A 139 -4.11 26.48 -1.96
N ASN A 140 -5.17 26.17 -1.21
CA ASN A 140 -5.64 27.02 -0.12
C ASN A 140 -4.71 26.99 1.11
N ARG A 141 -4.17 25.83 1.45
CA ARG A 141 -3.34 25.63 2.65
C ARG A 141 -1.88 26.04 2.42
N TYR A 142 -1.37 25.81 1.22
CA TYR A 142 0.03 25.97 0.84
C TYR A 142 0.14 26.74 -0.48
N PRO A 143 -0.18 28.05 -0.50
CA PRO A 143 -0.22 28.84 -1.72
C PRO A 143 1.13 28.97 -2.44
N ASP A 144 2.24 28.79 -1.70
CA ASP A 144 3.61 28.84 -2.24
C ASP A 144 4.12 27.47 -2.69
N GLU A 145 3.35 26.39 -2.51
CA GLU A 145 3.76 25.02 -2.83
C GLU A 145 2.97 24.50 -4.04
N SER A 146 3.69 24.11 -5.11
CA SER A 146 3.06 23.50 -6.28
C SER A 146 2.40 22.15 -5.94
N PHE A 147 1.22 21.91 -6.50
CA PHE A 147 0.56 20.61 -6.35
C PHE A 147 1.35 19.49 -7.05
N GLU A 148 1.95 19.77 -8.21
CA GLU A 148 2.85 18.82 -8.88
C GLU A 148 4.31 19.02 -8.47
N ASN A 149 5.05 17.93 -8.35
CA ASN A 149 6.50 17.94 -8.06
C ASN A 149 7.35 17.75 -9.32
N GLU A 150 6.73 17.46 -10.46
CA GLU A 150 7.44 17.30 -11.73
C GLU A 150 8.05 18.64 -12.17
N VAL A 151 9.38 18.74 -12.11
CA VAL A 151 10.12 19.91 -12.60
C VAL A 151 10.38 19.72 -14.09
N LEU A 152 9.74 20.55 -14.92
CA LEU A 152 10.08 20.64 -16.35
C LEU A 152 11.54 21.10 -16.47
N ASP A 153 12.33 20.38 -17.27
CA ASP A 153 13.81 20.38 -17.30
C ASP A 153 14.46 21.70 -17.80
N ASP A 154 13.75 22.83 -17.72
CA ASP A 154 14.16 24.11 -18.31
C ASP A 154 15.20 24.90 -17.50
N GLN A 155 15.66 24.39 -16.35
CA GLN A 155 16.81 24.97 -15.66
C GLN A 155 17.81 23.88 -15.28
N SER A 156 18.85 23.81 -16.11
CA SER A 156 20.14 23.21 -15.83
C SER A 156 20.80 23.90 -14.63
N ASP A 157 20.29 23.67 -13.43
CA ASP A 157 21.06 24.01 -12.23
C ASP A 157 21.84 22.78 -11.79
N SER A 158 23.04 22.69 -12.35
CA SER A 158 24.10 21.72 -12.05
C SER A 158 24.71 21.93 -10.67
N SER A 159 23.90 22.28 -9.67
CA SER A 159 24.29 22.19 -8.27
C SER A 159 23.72 20.89 -7.71
N SER A 160 24.43 19.79 -7.97
CA SER A 160 24.37 18.56 -7.17
C SER A 160 24.90 18.86 -5.76
N ARG A 161 24.23 19.76 -5.04
CA ARG A 161 24.33 19.82 -3.58
C ARG A 161 23.80 18.47 -3.10
N GLU A 162 24.68 17.70 -2.51
CA GLU A 162 24.33 16.43 -1.91
C GLU A 162 23.23 16.70 -0.86
N VAL A 163 21.99 16.33 -1.18
CA VAL A 163 20.87 16.49 -0.26
C VAL A 163 21.05 15.46 0.84
N VAL A 164 21.59 15.91 1.97
CA VAL A 164 21.80 15.08 3.17
C VAL A 164 20.52 15.11 3.98
N VAL A 165 19.85 13.96 4.06
CA VAL A 165 18.76 13.74 5.01
C VAL A 165 19.38 13.55 6.38
N LYS A 166 19.20 14.53 7.27
CA LYS A 166 19.79 14.51 8.63
C LYS A 166 18.88 13.89 9.68
N ASP A 167 17.60 13.76 9.36
CA ASP A 167 16.60 13.18 10.25
C ASP A 167 16.54 11.67 10.03
N VAL A 168 16.78 10.91 11.10
CA VAL A 168 16.77 9.43 11.09
C VAL A 168 15.43 8.90 10.60
N HIS A 169 14.32 9.54 10.94
CA HIS A 169 13.00 9.10 10.53
C HIS A 169 12.78 9.27 9.01
N LEU A 170 13.25 10.39 8.45
CA LEU A 170 13.16 10.62 7.00
C LEU A 170 14.08 9.68 6.22
N GLU A 171 15.21 9.28 6.82
CA GLU A 171 16.10 8.27 6.23
C GLU A 171 15.44 6.89 6.19
N ASP A 172 14.68 6.50 7.22
CA ASP A 172 13.91 5.25 7.22
C ASP A 172 12.83 5.26 6.11
N ILE A 173 12.13 6.38 5.92
CA ILE A 173 11.17 6.54 4.82
C ILE A 173 11.90 6.44 3.46
N LEU A 174 13.03 7.13 3.30
CA LEU A 174 13.83 7.09 2.07
C LEU A 174 14.25 5.65 1.73
N ASN A 175 14.69 4.88 2.72
CA ASN A 175 15.07 3.49 2.54
C ASN A 175 13.89 2.64 2.07
N GLU A 176 12.68 2.85 2.61
CA GLU A 176 11.48 2.14 2.15
C GLU A 176 11.11 2.54 0.72
N VAL A 177 11.19 3.83 0.36
CA VAL A 177 10.95 4.29 -1.02
C VAL A 177 11.93 3.65 -2.02
N ILE A 178 13.23 3.64 -1.70
CA ILE A 178 14.27 3.03 -2.54
C ILE A 178 14.03 1.54 -2.73
N LYS A 179 13.69 0.84 -1.64
CA LYS A 179 13.42 -0.61 -1.63
C LYS A 179 12.25 -0.99 -2.54
N GLN A 180 11.23 -0.14 -2.64
CA GLN A 180 10.01 -0.43 -3.40
C GLN A 180 10.04 0.08 -4.84
N ARG A 181 11.09 0.78 -5.26
CA ARG A 181 11.25 1.37 -6.62
C ARG A 181 10.81 0.46 -7.77
N ASN A 182 11.17 -0.83 -7.71
CA ASN A 182 10.91 -1.80 -8.79
C ASN A 182 9.68 -2.69 -8.53
N LEU A 183 8.82 -2.33 -7.59
CA LEU A 183 7.69 -3.17 -7.17
C LEU A 183 6.75 -3.50 -8.33
N TYR A 184 6.48 -2.54 -9.22
CA TYR A 184 5.61 -2.76 -10.38
C TYR A 184 6.11 -3.85 -11.34
N GLN A 185 7.42 -4.04 -11.47
CA GLN A 185 7.98 -5.07 -12.37
C GLN A 185 7.49 -6.48 -11.99
N LYS A 186 7.15 -6.70 -10.72
CA LYS A 186 6.57 -7.95 -10.25
C LYS A 186 5.13 -8.15 -10.74
N PHE A 187 4.37 -7.06 -10.93
CA PHE A 187 2.94 -7.10 -11.23
C PHE A 187 2.57 -6.59 -12.63
N SER A 188 3.55 -6.47 -13.52
CA SER A 188 3.40 -5.87 -14.85
C SER A 188 2.67 -6.76 -15.87
N TRP A 189 2.41 -8.03 -15.52
CA TRP A 189 1.76 -8.97 -16.41
C TRP A 189 0.29 -8.58 -16.65
N PRO A 190 -0.18 -8.50 -17.91
CA PRO A 190 -1.55 -8.03 -18.22
C PRO A 190 -2.65 -8.80 -17.50
N TYR A 191 -2.51 -10.12 -17.37
CA TYR A 191 -3.49 -10.97 -16.71
C TYR A 191 -3.68 -10.66 -15.22
N MET A 192 -2.71 -10.01 -14.56
CA MET A 192 -2.79 -9.70 -13.13
C MET A 192 -3.84 -8.62 -12.82
N ARG A 193 -4.23 -7.83 -13.82
CA ARG A 193 -5.32 -6.84 -13.71
C ARG A 193 -6.69 -7.42 -14.01
N GLU A 194 -6.77 -8.63 -14.56
CA GLU A 194 -8.04 -9.24 -14.92
C GLU A 194 -8.87 -9.53 -13.67
N ILE A 195 -10.15 -9.16 -13.72
CA ILE A 195 -11.06 -9.29 -12.57
C ILE A 195 -11.14 -10.73 -12.05
N MET A 196 -11.20 -11.71 -12.95
CA MET A 196 -11.27 -13.13 -12.59
C MET A 196 -9.99 -13.60 -11.90
N TYR A 197 -8.83 -13.12 -12.36
CA TYR A 197 -7.56 -13.41 -11.72
C TYR A 197 -7.51 -12.84 -10.29
N LEU A 198 -7.93 -11.58 -10.11
CA LEU A 198 -7.96 -10.93 -8.79
C LEU A 198 -8.96 -11.60 -7.83
N ILE A 199 -10.13 -12.02 -8.31
CA ILE A 199 -11.09 -12.78 -7.50
C ILE A 199 -10.44 -14.09 -7.00
N ALA A 200 -9.78 -14.84 -7.89
CA ALA A 200 -9.10 -16.08 -7.52
C ALA A 200 -7.91 -15.84 -6.59
N ALA A 201 -7.14 -14.77 -6.82
CA ALA A 201 -6.03 -14.36 -5.97
C ALA A 201 -6.49 -14.00 -4.55
N ARG A 202 -7.63 -13.30 -4.40
CA ARG A 202 -8.23 -13.02 -3.09
C ARG A 202 -8.56 -14.32 -2.34
N GLN A 203 -9.11 -15.33 -3.00
CA GLN A 203 -9.42 -16.61 -2.34
C GLN A 203 -8.16 -17.32 -1.86
N ARG A 204 -7.11 -17.34 -2.68
CA ARG A 204 -5.81 -17.93 -2.30
C ARG A 204 -5.13 -17.14 -1.19
N TYR A 205 -5.31 -15.83 -1.17
CA TYR A 205 -4.86 -14.98 -0.06
C TYR A 205 -5.59 -15.28 1.25
N LYS A 206 -6.91 -15.46 1.23
CA LYS A 206 -7.67 -15.89 2.42
C LYS A 206 -7.18 -17.25 2.95
N ALA A 207 -6.99 -18.21 2.06
CA ALA A 207 -6.43 -19.51 2.42
C ALA A 207 -5.02 -19.37 3.03
N PHE A 208 -4.19 -18.49 2.46
CA PHE A 208 -2.86 -18.19 2.99
C PHE A 208 -2.90 -17.58 4.40
N LEU A 209 -3.83 -16.65 4.67
CA LEU A 209 -4.01 -16.09 6.01
C LEU A 209 -4.45 -17.15 7.02
N HIS A 210 -5.36 -18.04 6.63
CA HIS A 210 -5.79 -19.15 7.47
C HIS A 210 -4.64 -20.11 7.80
N LEU A 211 -3.79 -20.42 6.82
CA LEU A 211 -2.59 -21.22 7.03
C LEU A 211 -1.62 -20.54 8.01
N LEU A 212 -1.42 -19.22 7.89
CA LEU A 212 -0.57 -18.49 8.84
C LEU A 212 -1.11 -18.54 10.26
N GLN A 213 -2.43 -18.42 10.45
CA GLN A 213 -3.07 -18.50 11.77
C GLN A 213 -2.94 -19.89 12.40
N SER A 214 -3.12 -20.96 11.62
CA SER A 214 -2.98 -22.31 12.15
C SER A 214 -1.54 -22.62 12.60
N PHE A 215 -0.53 -22.06 11.93
CA PHE A 215 0.86 -22.17 12.39
C PHE A 215 1.14 -21.41 13.71
N THR A 216 0.44 -20.30 13.96
CA THR A 216 0.60 -19.55 15.21
C THR A 216 -0.12 -20.20 16.39
N ASP A 217 -1.27 -20.83 16.15
CA ASP A 217 -2.12 -21.38 17.21
C ASP A 217 -1.63 -22.73 17.76
N HIS A 218 -0.90 -23.52 16.97
CA HIS A 218 -0.45 -24.85 17.36
C HIS A 218 0.87 -24.90 18.17
N GLY A 219 1.36 -23.77 18.68
CA GLY A 219 2.44 -23.71 19.70
C GLY A 219 3.76 -24.41 19.34
N SER A 220 3.94 -24.82 18.08
CA SER A 220 5.05 -25.63 17.62
C SER A 220 6.26 -24.72 17.39
N SER A 221 6.97 -24.36 18.46
CA SER A 221 8.18 -23.52 18.43
C SER A 221 9.39 -24.15 17.70
N SER A 222 9.19 -25.10 16.77
CA SER A 222 10.29 -25.87 16.18
C SER A 222 10.29 -25.98 14.65
N SER A 223 9.33 -25.38 13.95
CA SER A 223 9.42 -25.25 12.49
C SER A 223 8.85 -23.91 12.06
N SER A 224 9.68 -22.86 12.03
CA SER A 224 9.37 -21.63 11.32
C SER A 224 9.32 -21.94 9.83
N SER A 225 8.21 -22.49 9.35
CA SER A 225 7.95 -22.70 7.94
C SER A 225 7.98 -21.33 7.26
N HIS A 226 9.04 -21.02 6.53
CA HIS A 226 9.13 -19.79 5.74
C HIS A 226 8.16 -19.92 4.56
N LEU A 227 6.88 -19.59 4.80
CA LEU A 227 5.88 -19.52 3.75
C LEU A 227 6.25 -18.38 2.81
N VAL A 228 6.62 -18.73 1.59
CA VAL A 228 6.89 -17.77 0.54
C VAL A 228 5.59 -17.59 -0.26
N PRO A 229 4.99 -16.39 -0.26
CA PRO A 229 3.76 -16.16 -1.00
C PRO A 229 4.03 -16.27 -2.50
N THR A 230 3.09 -16.87 -3.24
CA THR A 230 3.04 -16.71 -4.69
C THR A 230 2.79 -15.25 -5.05
N LEU A 231 3.05 -14.88 -6.30
CA LEU A 231 3.07 -13.49 -6.73
C LEU A 231 1.73 -12.74 -6.55
N ASP A 232 0.62 -13.43 -6.78
CA ASP A 232 -0.73 -12.93 -6.52
C ASP A 232 -1.07 -12.84 -5.03
N ILE A 233 -0.63 -13.81 -4.21
CA ILE A 233 -0.76 -13.71 -2.75
C ILE A 233 0.04 -12.51 -2.26
N LEU A 234 1.24 -12.27 -2.82
CA LEU A 234 2.04 -11.09 -2.52
C LEU A 234 1.33 -9.80 -2.95
N LEU A 235 0.70 -9.75 -4.12
CA LEU A 235 -0.11 -8.61 -4.55
C LEU A 235 -1.24 -8.32 -3.56
N MET A 236 -1.97 -9.35 -3.16
CA MET A 236 -3.07 -9.25 -2.20
C MET A 236 -2.57 -8.82 -0.82
N TRP A 237 -1.42 -9.34 -0.39
CA TRP A 237 -0.76 -8.99 0.85
C TRP A 237 -0.34 -7.51 0.87
N VAL A 238 0.41 -7.07 -0.14
CA VAL A 238 0.86 -5.66 -0.28
C VAL A 238 -0.36 -4.75 -0.31
N THR A 239 -1.42 -5.13 -1.03
CA THR A 239 -2.66 -4.38 -1.07
C THR A 239 -3.30 -4.31 0.32
N HIS A 240 -3.41 -5.43 1.04
CA HIS A 240 -4.01 -5.43 2.37
C HIS A 240 -3.19 -4.62 3.39
N GLN A 241 -1.85 -4.55 3.26
CA GLN A 241 -1.01 -3.81 4.19
C GLN A 241 -1.11 -2.29 4.06
N VAL A 242 -1.38 -1.78 2.86
CA VAL A 242 -1.42 -0.33 2.62
C VAL A 242 -2.74 0.33 3.02
N TRP A 243 -3.73 -0.44 3.49
CA TRP A 243 -5.10 -0.03 3.80
C TRP A 243 -5.49 -0.34 5.24
#